data_AF-A0A925TC63-F1
#
_entry.id   AF-A0A925TC63-F1
#
_cell.length_a   1.000
_cell.length_b   1.000
_cell.length_c   1.000
_cell.angle_alpha   90.00
_cell.angle_beta   90.00
_cell.angle_gamma   90.00
#
_symmetry.space_group_name_H-M   'P 1'
#
loop_
_entity.id
_entity.type
_entity.pdbx_description
1 polymer ?
#
loop_
_entity_poly.entity_id
_entity_poly.type
_entity_poly.pdbx_seq_one_letter_code
_entity_poly.pdbx_strand_id
1 'polypeptide(L)'
;MTLKHVLMAVLATAMFAAPAQAQNNVKVGVILPLTGPFTAIGRQVENGIKLYMAQKGDTAGGKKVEILVKDDGGNADATKRIAQELVANEKVAIIAGFGLTPLAMAAAPVATQGKTPQIVMAAGTSAITQ
;
A
#
# COMPACT_ATOMS: atom_id res chain seq x y z
N MET A 1 45.45 19.72 -27.57
CA MET A 1 44.21 20.12 -26.87
C MET A 1 44.51 20.07 -25.37
N THR A 2 44.68 21.23 -24.73
CA THR A 2 45.24 21.32 -23.38
C THR A 2 44.23 20.86 -22.33
N LEU A 3 44.71 20.22 -21.26
CA LEU A 3 43.94 19.61 -20.17
C LEU A 3 42.86 20.54 -19.56
N LYS A 4 43.04 21.86 -19.66
CA LYS A 4 42.07 22.89 -19.29
C LYS A 4 40.75 22.82 -20.08
N HIS A 5 40.78 22.43 -21.35
CA HIS A 5 39.59 22.36 -22.20
C HIS A 5 38.75 21.11 -21.89
N VAL A 6 39.39 20.03 -21.42
CA VAL A 6 38.69 18.81 -20.99
C VAL A 6 38.00 19.05 -19.63
N LEU A 7 38.62 19.80 -18.72
CA LEU A 7 38.02 20.12 -17.42
C LEU A 7 36.77 21.03 -17.54
N MET A 8 36.77 21.99 -18.47
CA MET A 8 35.60 22.86 -18.69
C MET A 8 34.42 22.11 -19.34
N ALA A 9 34.68 21.12 -20.19
CA ALA A 9 33.64 20.33 -20.82
C ALA A 9 32.92 19.40 -19.83
N VAL A 10 33.62 18.85 -18.83
CA VAL A 10 33.03 17.99 -17.79
C VAL A 10 32.15 18.78 -16.81
N LEU A 11 32.51 20.04 -16.54
CA LEU A 11 31.75 20.90 -15.62
C LEU A 11 30.41 21.37 -16.21
N ALA A 12 30.32 21.49 -17.54
CA ALA A 12 29.10 21.91 -18.24
C ALA A 12 27.99 20.83 -18.24
N THR A 13 28.36 19.55 -18.23
CA THR A 13 27.40 18.42 -18.16
C THR A 13 26.78 18.20 -16.78
N ALA A 14 27.37 18.75 -15.71
CA ALA A 14 26.85 18.59 -14.35
C ALA A 14 25.67 19.52 -14.02
N MET A 15 25.45 20.58 -14.81
CA MET A 15 24.42 21.60 -14.53
C MET A 15 23.01 21.24 -15.04
N PHE A 16 22.87 20.16 -15.82
CA PHE A 16 21.57 19.69 -16.33
C PHE A 16 21.06 18.40 -15.69
N ALA A 17 21.69 17.94 -14.60
CA ALA A 17 21.10 16.92 -13.76
C ALA A 17 19.95 17.54 -12.95
N ALA A 18 18.79 17.74 -13.59
CA ALA A 18 17.55 17.98 -12.87
C ALA A 18 17.40 16.87 -11.83
N PRO A 19 17.06 17.18 -10.57
CA PRO A 19 16.82 16.14 -9.58
C PRO A 19 15.74 15.24 -10.16
N ALA A 20 16.06 13.96 -10.37
CA ALA A 20 15.04 12.97 -10.64
C ALA A 20 14.09 13.02 -9.43
N GLN A 21 12.92 13.65 -9.59
CA GLN A 21 11.88 13.57 -8.58
C GLN A 21 11.56 12.09 -8.44
N ALA A 22 12.12 11.46 -7.40
CA ALA A 22 11.73 10.14 -6.97
C ALA A 22 10.22 10.19 -6.78
N GLN A 23 9.49 9.57 -7.70
CA GLN A 23 8.06 9.34 -7.56
C GLN A 23 7.90 8.45 -6.32
N ASN A 24 7.70 9.08 -5.16
CA ASN A 24 7.44 8.41 -3.91
C ASN A 24 6.01 7.87 -3.95
N ASN A 25 5.81 6.81 -4.74
CA ASN A 25 4.56 6.08 -4.80
C ASN A 25 4.25 5.56 -3.39
N VAL A 26 3.03 5.81 -2.92
CA VAL A 26 2.54 5.30 -1.64
C VAL A 26 1.82 4.00 -1.92
N LYS A 27 2.46 2.87 -1.57
CA LYS A 27 1.84 1.55 -1.66
C LYS A 27 0.87 1.35 -0.49
N VAL A 28 -0.35 0.92 -0.79
CA VAL A 28 -1.37 0.53 0.18
C VAL A 28 -1.72 -0.93 -0.06
N GLY A 29 -1.43 -1.79 0.92
CA GLY A 29 -1.82 -3.19 0.89
C GLY A 29 -3.27 -3.34 1.33
N VAL A 30 -4.11 -3.99 0.54
CA VAL A 30 -5.53 -4.20 0.84
C VAL A 30 -5.81 -5.68 0.93
N ILE A 31 -6.21 -6.16 2.10
CA ILE A 31 -6.48 -7.59 2.34
C ILE A 31 -7.99 -7.78 2.48
N LEU A 32 -8.57 -8.59 1.59
CA LEU A 32 -10.01 -8.79 1.50
C LEU A 32 -10.35 -10.27 1.24
N PRO A 33 -11.50 -10.76 1.73
CA PRO A 33 -12.02 -12.05 1.31
C PRO A 33 -12.64 -11.90 -0.08
N LEU A 34 -11.89 -12.25 -1.14
CA LEU A 34 -12.34 -12.18 -2.54
C LEU A 34 -12.76 -13.54 -3.10
N THR A 35 -12.48 -14.61 -2.35
CA THR A 35 -13.00 -15.96 -2.55
C THR A 35 -13.64 -16.49 -1.27
N GLY A 36 -14.36 -17.62 -1.40
CA GLY A 36 -15.06 -18.25 -0.28
C GLY A 36 -16.38 -17.57 0.10
N PRO A 37 -16.95 -17.91 1.27
CA PRO A 37 -18.32 -17.54 1.63
C PRO A 37 -18.51 -16.03 1.91
N PHE A 38 -17.42 -15.30 2.17
CA PHE A 38 -17.47 -13.87 2.52
C PHE A 38 -17.14 -12.94 1.34
N THR A 39 -17.08 -13.48 0.11
CA THR A 39 -16.73 -12.75 -1.11
C THR A 39 -17.54 -11.46 -1.30
N ALA A 40 -18.82 -11.46 -0.95
CA ALA A 40 -19.69 -10.30 -1.10
C ALA A 40 -19.15 -9.06 -0.34
N ILE A 41 -18.61 -9.26 0.88
CA ILE A 41 -18.03 -8.19 1.70
C ILE A 41 -16.77 -7.66 1.04
N GLY A 42 -15.85 -8.54 0.63
CA GLY A 42 -14.60 -8.14 -0.02
C GLY A 42 -14.86 -7.39 -1.33
N ARG A 43 -15.80 -7.86 -2.16
CA ARG A 43 -16.17 -7.20 -3.42
C ARG A 43 -16.79 -5.83 -3.19
N GLN A 44 -17.59 -5.64 -2.14
CA GLN A 44 -18.14 -4.33 -1.81
C GLN A 44 -17.03 -3.31 -1.52
N VAL A 45 -16.05 -3.68 -0.70
CA VAL A 45 -14.90 -2.82 -0.38
C VAL A 45 -14.03 -2.57 -1.61
N GLU A 46 -13.69 -3.61 -2.37
CA GLU A 46 -12.89 -3.51 -3.60
C GLU A 46 -13.55 -2.57 -4.62
N ASN A 47 -14.87 -2.68 -4.81
CA ASN A 47 -15.62 -1.83 -5.72
C ASN A 47 -15.63 -0.36 -5.24
N GLY A 48 -15.72 -0.12 -3.92
CA GLY A 48 -15.61 1.23 -3.36
C GLY A 48 -14.25 1.88 -3.65
N ILE A 49 -13.16 1.11 -3.49
CA ILE A 49 -11.80 1.57 -3.82
C ILE A 49 -11.69 1.88 -5.31
N LYS A 50 -12.15 0.97 -6.18
CA LYS A 50 -12.12 1.18 -7.65
C LYS A 50 -12.93 2.40 -8.06
N LEU A 51 -14.12 2.60 -7.47
CA LEU A 51 -14.95 3.77 -7.75
C LEU A 51 -14.25 5.06 -7.35
N TYR A 52 -13.64 5.12 -6.16
CA TYR A 52 -12.89 6.29 -5.73
C TYR A 52 -11.74 6.61 -6.69
N MET A 53 -10.95 5.61 -7.05
CA MET A 53 -9.82 5.77 -7.98
C MET A 53 -10.30 6.22 -9.38
N ALA A 54 -11.45 5.71 -9.85
CA ALA A 54 -12.03 6.15 -11.11
C ALA A 54 -12.51 7.61 -11.08
N GLN A 55 -13.01 8.09 -9.94
CA GLN A 55 -13.54 9.45 -9.79
C GLN A 55 -12.46 10.49 -9.47
N LYS A 56 -11.42 10.10 -8.73
CA LYS A 56 -10.41 11.01 -8.17
C LYS A 56 -9.00 10.80 -8.74
N GLY A 57 -8.82 9.75 -9.53
CA GLY A 57 -7.51 9.32 -9.99
C GLY A 57 -6.72 8.60 -8.89
N ASP A 58 -5.46 8.33 -9.20
CA ASP A 58 -4.54 7.59 -8.35
C ASP A 58 -3.54 8.51 -7.61
N THR A 59 -3.84 9.80 -7.48
CA THR A 59 -2.93 10.77 -6.86
C THR A 59 -3.59 11.44 -5.66
N ALA A 60 -2.93 11.39 -4.50
CA ALA A 60 -3.36 12.03 -3.27
C ALA A 60 -2.18 12.76 -2.61
N GLY A 61 -2.39 14.01 -2.18
CA GLY A 61 -1.34 14.81 -1.56
C GLY A 61 -0.08 15.00 -2.42
N GLY A 62 -0.24 15.03 -3.75
CA GLY A 62 0.87 15.11 -4.72
C GLY A 62 1.68 13.83 -4.90
N LYS A 63 1.23 12.69 -4.33
CA LYS A 63 1.87 11.38 -4.48
C LYS A 63 0.95 10.41 -5.19
N LYS A 64 1.53 9.58 -6.06
CA LYS A 64 0.81 8.45 -6.67
C LYS A 64 0.54 7.39 -5.61
N VAL A 65 -0.68 6.86 -5.58
CA VAL A 65 -1.13 5.80 -4.68
C VAL A 65 -1.23 4.51 -5.48
N GLU A 66 -0.54 3.48 -5.02
CA GLU A 66 -0.55 2.14 -5.61
C GLU A 66 -1.30 1.19 -4.68
N ILE A 67 -2.41 0.62 -5.15
CA ILE A 67 -3.22 -0.31 -4.37
C ILE A 67 -2.82 -1.75 -4.69
N LEU A 68 -2.38 -2.50 -3.68
CA LEU A 68 -2.03 -3.91 -3.78
C LEU A 68 -3.11 -4.76 -3.11
N VAL A 69 -4.05 -5.27 -3.89
CA VAL A 69 -5.14 -6.11 -3.36
C VAL A 69 -4.69 -7.57 -3.25
N LYS A 70 -4.96 -8.20 -2.11
CA LYS A 70 -4.66 -9.61 -1.82
C LYS A 70 -5.88 -10.31 -1.24
N ASP A 71 -6.13 -11.52 -1.72
CA ASP A 71 -7.24 -12.37 -1.28
C ASP A 71 -6.82 -13.25 -0.09
N ASP A 72 -7.56 -13.18 1.01
CA ASP A 72 -7.35 -14.04 2.18
C ASP A 72 -8.36 -15.20 2.31
N GLY A 73 -9.34 -15.29 1.40
CA GLY A 73 -10.38 -16.32 1.43
C GLY A 73 -11.24 -16.33 2.71
N GLY A 74 -11.18 -15.26 3.51
CA GLY A 74 -11.81 -15.22 4.83
C GLY A 74 -11.07 -16.01 5.92
N ASN A 75 -9.79 -16.31 5.73
CA ASN A 75 -8.98 -17.09 6.67
C ASN A 75 -7.95 -16.22 7.42
N ALA A 76 -7.95 -16.29 8.75
CA ALA A 76 -7.11 -15.47 9.61
C ALA A 76 -5.60 -15.74 9.47
N ASP A 77 -5.18 -16.99 9.28
CA ASP A 77 -3.78 -17.35 9.08
C ASP A 77 -3.27 -16.83 7.73
N ALA A 78 -4.10 -16.92 6.69
CA ALA A 78 -3.83 -16.33 5.40
C ALA A 78 -3.69 -14.80 5.50
N THR A 79 -4.61 -14.12 6.19
CA THR A 79 -4.54 -12.68 6.43
C THR A 79 -3.23 -12.29 7.13
N LYS A 80 -2.82 -13.02 8.17
CA LYS A 80 -1.57 -12.76 8.89
C LYS A 80 -0.35 -12.91 7.98
N ARG A 81 -0.27 -13.99 7.20
CA ARG A 81 0.84 -14.23 6.25
C ARG A 81 0.90 -13.14 5.18
N ILE A 82 -0.24 -12.75 4.63
CA ILE A 82 -0.35 -11.69 3.62
C ILE A 82 0.08 -10.34 4.22
N ALA A 83 -0.35 -10.03 5.45
CA ALA A 83 0.09 -8.83 6.15
C ALA A 83 1.62 -8.80 6.33
N GLN A 84 2.23 -9.93 6.70
CA GLN A 84 3.69 -10.04 6.80
C GLN A 84 4.39 -9.80 5.46
N GLU A 85 3.88 -10.39 4.37
CA GLU A 85 4.39 -10.15 3.01
C GLU A 85 4.28 -8.67 2.62
N LEU A 86 3.12 -8.06 2.84
CA LEU A 86 2.87 -6.66 2.49
C LEU A 86 3.78 -5.70 3.27
N VAL A 87 3.94 -5.94 4.57
CA VAL A 87 4.75 -5.08 5.45
C VAL A 87 6.24 -5.29 5.21
N ALA A 88 6.72 -6.54 5.21
CA ALA A 88 8.16 -6.83 5.17
C ALA A 88 8.74 -6.79 3.74
N ASN A 89 8.01 -7.34 2.76
CA ASN A 89 8.54 -7.51 1.41
C ASN A 89 8.11 -6.36 0.50
N GLU A 90 6.81 -6.06 0.46
CA GLU A 90 6.27 -4.99 -0.39
C GLU A 90 6.51 -3.59 0.19
N LYS A 91 6.83 -3.52 1.48
CA LYS A 91 7.07 -2.27 2.23
C LYS A 91 5.93 -1.27 2.05
N VAL A 92 4.70 -1.76 2.16
CA VAL A 92 3.52 -0.89 2.04
C VAL A 92 3.52 0.15 3.16
N ALA A 93 3.08 1.36 2.82
CA ALA A 93 2.95 2.44 3.79
C ALA A 93 1.75 2.24 4.72
N ILE A 94 0.72 1.52 4.26
CA ILE A 94 -0.54 1.26 4.96
C ILE A 94 -1.00 -0.15 4.62
N ILE A 95 -1.55 -0.87 5.59
CA ILE A 95 -2.41 -2.03 5.32
C ILE A 95 -3.86 -1.67 5.63
N ALA A 96 -4.79 -2.11 4.79
CA ALA A 96 -6.19 -1.75 4.86
C ALA A 96 -7.11 -2.92 4.49
N GLY A 97 -8.42 -2.75 4.73
CA GLY A 97 -9.46 -3.70 4.33
C GLY A 97 -10.05 -4.43 5.52
N PHE A 98 -9.89 -5.76 5.54
CA PHE A 98 -10.40 -6.70 6.55
C PHE A 98 -11.92 -6.83 6.57
N GLY A 99 -12.40 -7.89 5.92
CA GLY A 99 -13.84 -8.18 5.82
C GLY A 99 -14.50 -8.62 7.14
N LEU A 100 -13.73 -9.19 8.08
CA LEU A 100 -14.23 -9.72 9.35
C LEU A 100 -13.28 -9.37 10.50
N THR A 101 -13.82 -9.21 11.71
CA THR A 101 -13.04 -8.93 12.92
C THR A 101 -11.84 -9.86 13.13
N PRO A 102 -11.96 -11.20 13.05
CA PRO A 102 -10.81 -12.08 13.27
C PRO A 102 -9.67 -11.84 12.26
N LEU A 103 -9.97 -11.40 11.03
CA LEU A 103 -8.97 -11.09 10.01
C LEU A 103 -8.20 -9.81 10.38
N ALA A 104 -8.93 -8.76 10.80
CA ALA A 104 -8.33 -7.53 11.29
C ALA A 104 -7.44 -7.76 12.53
N MET A 105 -7.87 -8.62 13.45
CA MET A 105 -7.13 -8.97 14.65
C MET A 105 -5.89 -9.83 14.35
N ALA A 106 -5.95 -10.69 13.35
CA ALA A 106 -4.80 -11.50 12.94
C ALA A 106 -3.67 -10.65 12.32
N ALA A 107 -4.00 -9.54 11.65
CA ALA A 107 -3.03 -8.61 11.08
C ALA A 107 -2.48 -7.59 12.09
N ALA A 108 -3.24 -7.25 13.15
CA ALA A 108 -2.89 -6.16 14.07
C ALA A 108 -1.50 -6.29 14.73
N PRO A 109 -1.03 -7.47 15.18
CA PRO A 109 0.33 -7.63 15.70
C PRO A 109 1.41 -7.33 14.65
N VAL A 110 1.17 -7.72 13.39
CA VAL A 110 2.10 -7.49 12.27
C VAL A 110 2.19 -5.99 11.97
N ALA A 111 1.03 -5.31 11.92
CA ALA A 111 0.95 -3.85 11.72
C ALA A 111 1.71 -3.10 12.83
N THR A 112 1.46 -3.49 14.09
CA THR A 112 2.09 -2.90 15.27
C THR A 112 3.60 -3.06 15.24
N GLN A 113 4.08 -4.29 15.00
CA GLN A 113 5.51 -4.58 14.94
C GLN A 113 6.20 -3.86 13.77
N GLY A 114 5.54 -3.79 12.62
CA GLY A 114 6.02 -3.09 11.42
C GLY A 114 5.92 -1.57 11.51
N LYS A 115 5.27 -1.03 12.55
CA LYS A 115 4.88 0.40 12.65
C LYS A 115 4.13 0.87 11.40
N THR A 116 3.34 -0.03 10.81
CA THR A 116 2.54 0.22 9.60
C THR A 116 1.10 0.48 10.03
N PRO A 117 0.53 1.66 9.71
CA PRO A 117 -0.88 1.94 9.98
C PRO A 117 -1.81 0.87 9.41
N GLN A 118 -2.79 0.46 10.23
CA GLN A 118 -3.84 -0.47 9.86
C GLN A 118 -5.18 0.27 9.76
N ILE A 119 -5.84 0.20 8.60
CA ILE A 119 -7.16 0.81 8.38
C ILE A 119 -8.22 -0.28 8.21
N VAL A 120 -9.11 -0.43 9.19
CA VAL A 120 -10.20 -1.41 9.15
C VAL A 120 -11.41 -0.79 8.43
N MET A 121 -11.83 -1.41 7.33
CA MET A 121 -12.82 -0.84 6.40
C MET A 121 -14.20 -1.52 6.48
N ALA A 122 -14.30 -2.74 7.02
CA ALA A 122 -15.56 -3.48 7.08
C ALA A 122 -15.84 -4.13 8.45
N ALA A 123 -14.81 -4.65 9.14
CA ALA A 123 -14.99 -5.22 10.47
C ALA A 123 -15.32 -4.14 11.52
N GLY A 124 -16.17 -4.47 12.51
CA GLY A 124 -16.72 -3.45 13.41
C GLY A 124 -17.23 -3.91 14.78
N THR A 125 -16.85 -5.10 15.26
CA THR A 125 -17.16 -5.50 16.65
C THR A 125 -16.42 -4.60 17.65
N SER A 126 -16.91 -4.48 18.88
CA SER A 126 -16.31 -3.67 19.96
C SER A 126 -14.86 -4.03 20.33
N ALA A 127 -14.38 -5.21 19.93
CA ALA A 127 -12.97 -5.59 20.07
C ALA A 127 -12.00 -4.76 19.19
N ILE A 128 -12.52 -4.07 18.16
CA ILE A 128 -11.73 -3.14 17.34
C ILE A 128 -11.67 -1.79 18.05
N THR A 129 -10.46 -1.34 18.37
CA THR A 129 -10.21 0.00 18.94
C THR A 129 -10.43 1.07 17.87
N GLN A 130 -11.18 2.13 18.21
CA GLN A 130 -11.47 3.28 17.34
C GLN A 130 -10.56 4.47 17.66
#